data_AF-A0A418WH50-F1
#
_entry.id   AF-A0A418WH50-F1
#
_cell.length_a   1.000
_cell.length_b   1.000
_cell.length_c   1.000
_cell.angle_alpha   90.00
_cell.angle_beta   90.00
_cell.angle_gamma   90.00
#
_symmetry.space_group_name_H-M   'P 1'
#
loop_
_entity.id
_entity.type
_entity.pdbx_description
1 polymer ?
#
loop_
_entity_poly.entity_id
_entity_poly.type
_entity_poly.pdbx_seq_one_letter_code
_entity_poly.pdbx_strand_id
1 'polypeptide(L)'
;MAYETHKNEIVTRDNLDFGIDESLPKYWWGGNPYRTRLFDAVQCTFPDGERYFIKSVVAFRQKVSDPVLLADVRAFSRQEGQHGIAHQQYNALVEGRGVPLTKIIQPAIDRFNRFSARLSPEFNVAITAAAEHFTAMMAECFFAKKATMAEVEPHMKAMLAWHAIEEMEHRAVAFDVMKKIAKVGYFKRVWALIYLQGGMYEVMVRMPHAMLKADGFTRLQRWRMQIRNIPWLLRLFGPLNRKALSYFKPGFHPLKSPRCTTTRIGWRPMSRPGIHTWRHRPWSPRPTRTQKRRRETMVPKSYKNEIVARDNLDFGVDETMPRFWWGGSPYRTRLFDATQATFPEGERYFIKSVVAFRQKITDEALLADVRSFSRQEGQHGIAHEKYNALMENQGIPLGKIMQRIMKRLRYRSEHFSPEFNVAITASAEHFTAMMAECFFAKKWVMADVDPRMRAMLAWHAIEEMEHRAVAFDVMKKVAKVGYFKRIAALLYGQLDMYEVMFRIPHEMLKADGFTRLQRWGMQISNIPWLIKMFGPLNRKVLSYFKPGFHPLKSPPMHNYPKWLAAYQRSGNPHEAAEALVAASL
;
A
#
# COMPACT_ATOMS: atom_id res chain seq x y z
N MET A 1 -23.52 2.72 19.74
CA MET A 1 -23.05 3.97 20.37
C MET A 1 -22.66 4.95 19.27
N ALA A 2 -23.35 6.08 19.18
CA ALA A 2 -22.98 7.15 18.25
C ALA A 2 -21.69 7.82 18.79
N TYR A 3 -20.63 7.83 17.99
CA TYR A 3 -19.43 8.59 18.33
C TYR A 3 -19.76 10.08 18.20
N GLU A 4 -19.70 10.84 19.29
CA GLU A 4 -19.79 12.29 19.24
C GLU A 4 -18.74 12.86 18.28
N THR A 5 -19.21 13.51 17.22
CA THR A 5 -18.37 14.22 16.25
C THR A 5 -17.93 15.55 16.86
N HIS A 6 -17.07 15.50 17.88
CA HIS A 6 -16.46 16.71 18.44
C HIS A 6 -15.35 17.18 17.49
N LYS A 7 -15.58 18.34 16.87
CA LYS A 7 -14.54 19.17 16.26
C LYS A 7 -13.91 19.99 17.39
N ASN A 8 -12.60 19.90 17.56
CA ASN A 8 -11.88 20.72 18.53
C ASN A 8 -11.73 22.15 17.95
N GLU A 9 -11.63 23.13 18.83
CA GLU A 9 -11.17 24.46 18.46
C GLU A 9 -9.69 24.39 18.04
N ILE A 10 -9.32 25.12 16.98
CA ILE A 10 -7.93 25.20 16.51
C ILE A 10 -7.30 26.42 17.19
N VAL A 11 -6.41 26.17 18.14
CA VAL A 11 -5.81 27.22 18.99
C VAL A 11 -4.35 27.38 18.58
N THR A 12 -4.00 28.49 17.94
CA THR A 12 -2.59 28.77 17.66
C THR A 12 -1.86 29.15 18.93
N ARG A 13 -0.70 28.52 19.16
CA ARG A 13 0.23 28.85 20.23
C ARG A 13 1.50 29.41 19.58
N ASP A 14 1.92 30.60 19.99
CA ASP A 14 3.10 31.27 19.45
C ASP A 14 4.20 31.37 20.51
N ASN A 15 5.44 31.60 20.07
CA ASN A 15 6.61 31.82 20.93
C ASN A 15 6.85 30.69 21.95
N LEU A 16 6.62 29.44 21.52
CA LEU A 16 6.92 28.27 22.32
C LEU A 16 8.41 27.98 22.27
N ASP A 17 9.02 27.88 23.45
CA ASP A 17 10.37 27.37 23.63
C ASP A 17 10.28 26.07 24.42
N PHE A 18 10.79 24.99 23.83
CA PHE A 18 10.81 23.67 24.44
C PHE A 18 12.09 23.40 25.23
N GLY A 19 13.08 24.31 25.23
CA GLY A 19 14.40 24.10 25.82
C GLY A 19 15.21 23.03 25.09
N ILE A 20 15.05 22.93 23.76
CA ILE A 20 15.78 21.97 22.94
C ILE A 20 17.07 22.64 22.46
N ASP A 21 18.16 22.34 23.15
CA ASP A 21 19.48 22.92 22.89
C ASP A 21 20.59 21.85 22.89
N GLU A 22 21.84 22.28 23.03
CA GLU A 22 23.01 21.41 23.07
C GLU A 22 23.01 20.40 24.25
N SER A 23 22.21 20.61 25.29
CA SER A 23 22.05 19.69 26.42
C SER A 23 21.22 18.45 26.08
N LEU A 24 20.40 18.47 25.02
CA LEU A 24 19.56 17.34 24.63
C LEU A 24 20.45 16.10 24.36
N PRO A 25 20.25 14.95 25.04
CA PRO A 25 21.06 13.76 24.79
C PRO A 25 21.04 13.35 23.31
N LYS A 26 22.19 12.93 22.79
CA LYS A 26 22.33 12.47 21.39
C LYS A 26 21.29 11.40 21.02
N TYR A 27 20.99 10.51 21.96
CA TYR A 27 19.96 9.47 21.82
C TYR A 27 18.82 9.70 22.82
N TRP A 28 18.03 10.74 22.59
CA TRP A 28 16.97 11.22 23.49
C TRP A 28 15.81 10.24 23.71
N TRP A 29 15.68 9.17 22.90
CA TRP A 29 14.70 8.11 23.15
C TRP A 29 15.31 6.98 23.99
N GLY A 30 15.40 7.19 25.31
CA GLY A 30 15.86 6.19 26.27
C GLY A 30 17.29 5.69 26.00
N GLY A 31 18.16 6.53 25.44
CA GLY A 31 19.52 6.15 25.05
C GLY A 31 19.59 5.23 23.82
N ASN A 32 18.47 4.97 23.12
CA ASN A 32 18.42 4.02 22.01
C ASN A 32 18.71 4.73 20.68
N PRO A 33 19.81 4.37 19.98
CA PRO A 33 20.19 5.04 18.73
C PRO A 33 19.17 4.87 17.61
N TYR A 34 18.62 3.66 17.44
CA TYR A 34 17.68 3.40 16.35
C TYR A 34 16.33 4.10 16.56
N ARG A 35 15.80 4.08 17.79
CA ARG A 35 14.53 4.77 18.10
C ARG A 35 14.67 6.27 17.88
N THR A 36 15.78 6.85 18.36
CA THR A 36 16.10 8.26 18.16
C THR A 36 16.20 8.59 16.67
N ARG A 37 17.08 7.92 15.92
CA ARG A 37 17.28 8.21 14.49
C ARG A 37 16.08 7.91 13.60
N LEU A 38 15.21 6.98 14.00
CA LEU A 38 13.93 6.77 13.33
C LEU A 38 13.04 8.00 13.46
N PHE A 39 12.97 8.59 14.64
CA PHE A 39 12.17 9.77 14.90
C PHE A 39 12.80 11.05 14.35
N ASP A 40 14.12 11.17 14.35
CA ASP A 40 14.82 12.24 13.63
C ASP A 40 14.48 12.21 12.15
N ALA A 41 14.41 11.02 11.54
CA ALA A 41 14.04 10.86 10.14
C ALA A 41 12.59 11.26 9.84
N VAL A 42 11.68 11.14 10.80
CA VAL A 42 10.30 11.62 10.67
C VAL A 42 10.28 13.15 10.77
N GLN A 43 10.84 13.70 11.85
CA GLN A 43 10.85 15.13 12.16
C GLN A 43 11.57 15.96 11.10
N CYS A 44 12.65 15.44 10.52
CA CYS A 44 13.40 16.19 9.53
C CYS A 44 12.66 16.43 8.21
N THR A 45 11.55 15.73 7.99
CA THR A 45 10.69 15.93 6.81
C THR A 45 9.55 16.91 7.03
N PHE A 46 9.28 17.30 8.27
CA PHE A 46 8.15 18.15 8.62
C PHE A 46 8.26 19.57 8.06
N PRO A 47 9.39 20.32 8.16
CA PRO A 47 9.42 21.70 7.67
C PRO A 47 9.04 21.86 6.18
N ASP A 48 9.54 20.98 5.31
CA ASP A 48 9.18 20.99 3.89
C ASP A 48 7.78 20.42 3.62
N GLY A 49 7.38 19.42 4.41
CA GLY A 49 6.04 18.84 4.36
C GLY A 49 4.94 19.84 4.73
N GLU A 50 5.12 20.58 5.82
CA GLU A 50 4.15 21.54 6.37
C GLU A 50 4.02 22.76 5.45
N ARG A 51 5.13 23.27 4.89
CA ARG A 51 5.10 24.26 3.79
C ARG A 51 4.29 23.76 2.59
N TYR A 52 4.46 22.50 2.22
CA TYR A 52 3.68 21.89 1.15
C TYR A 52 2.20 21.74 1.53
N PHE A 53 1.88 21.36 2.77
CA PHE A 53 0.51 21.27 3.28
C PHE A 53 -0.20 22.63 3.19
N ILE A 54 0.43 23.68 3.71
CA ILE A 54 -0.06 25.07 3.62
C ILE A 54 -0.33 25.43 2.15
N LYS A 55 0.67 25.27 1.27
CA LYS A 55 0.54 25.63 -0.16
C LYS A 55 -0.62 24.89 -0.82
N SER A 56 -0.78 23.60 -0.55
CA SER A 56 -1.83 22.77 -1.15
C SER A 56 -3.24 23.17 -0.70
N VAL A 57 -3.40 23.59 0.56
CA VAL A 57 -4.69 24.01 1.13
C VAL A 57 -5.02 25.44 0.69
N VAL A 58 -4.03 26.34 0.75
CA VAL A 58 -4.18 27.76 0.36
C VAL A 58 -4.53 27.91 -1.13
N ALA A 59 -4.11 26.98 -1.99
CA ALA A 59 -4.51 26.93 -3.40
C ALA A 59 -6.04 26.89 -3.61
N PHE A 60 -6.81 26.48 -2.60
CA PHE A 60 -8.28 26.46 -2.66
C PHE A 60 -8.93 27.56 -1.82
N ARG A 61 -8.18 28.37 -1.06
CA ARG A 61 -8.70 29.35 -0.09
C ARG A 61 -9.72 30.31 -0.68
N GLN A 62 -9.47 30.85 -1.88
CA GLN A 62 -10.37 31.80 -2.55
C GLN A 62 -11.72 31.16 -2.94
N LYS A 63 -11.78 29.82 -3.06
CA LYS A 63 -12.99 29.06 -3.39
C LYS A 63 -13.78 28.65 -2.15
N VAL A 64 -13.31 28.98 -0.95
CA VAL A 64 -13.98 28.65 0.32
C VAL A 64 -14.97 29.75 0.68
N SER A 65 -16.27 29.48 0.50
CA SER A 65 -17.35 30.40 0.88
C SER A 65 -17.85 30.20 2.31
N ASP A 66 -17.59 29.04 2.91
CA ASP A 66 -17.95 28.74 4.30
C ASP A 66 -17.01 29.50 5.26
N PRO A 67 -17.52 30.48 6.03
CA PRO A 67 -16.68 31.30 6.90
C PRO A 67 -15.99 30.48 8.00
N VAL A 68 -16.60 29.38 8.46
CA VAL A 68 -16.00 28.50 9.48
C VAL A 68 -14.82 27.75 8.89
N LEU A 69 -14.99 27.13 7.72
CA LEU A 69 -13.90 26.43 7.05
C LEU A 69 -12.78 27.39 6.63
N LEU A 70 -13.11 28.62 6.24
CA LEU A 70 -12.11 29.64 5.92
C LEU A 70 -11.29 30.05 7.15
N ALA A 71 -11.92 30.17 8.31
CA ALA A 71 -11.23 30.40 9.58
C ALA A 71 -10.33 29.22 9.94
N ASP A 72 -10.83 27.98 9.81
CA ASP A 72 -10.04 26.77 10.06
C ASP A 72 -8.80 26.70 9.15
N VAL A 73 -8.94 27.03 7.87
CA VAL A 73 -7.83 27.04 6.90
C VAL A 73 -6.75 28.05 7.32
N ARG A 74 -7.14 29.22 7.84
CA ARG A 74 -6.19 30.22 8.34
C ARG A 74 -5.48 29.72 9.60
N ALA A 75 -6.22 29.15 10.55
CA ALA A 75 -5.66 28.62 11.79
C ALA A 75 -4.72 27.42 11.54
N PHE A 76 -5.14 26.48 10.70
CA PHE A 76 -4.32 25.38 10.18
C PHE A 76 -3.01 25.90 9.59
N SER A 77 -3.09 26.87 8.66
CA SER A 77 -1.89 27.40 8.01
C SER A 77 -0.91 28.05 8.99
N ARG A 78 -1.42 28.56 10.12
CA ARG A 78 -0.62 29.18 11.17
C ARG A 78 0.04 28.13 12.07
N GLN A 79 -0.69 27.10 12.52
CA GLN A 79 -0.13 25.99 13.30
C GLN A 79 0.96 25.25 12.51
N GLU A 80 0.68 24.89 11.26
CA GLU A 80 1.65 24.27 10.35
C GLU A 80 2.92 25.11 10.15
N GLY A 81 2.79 26.44 10.11
CA GLY A 81 3.93 27.34 10.04
C GLY A 81 4.79 27.31 11.31
N GLN A 82 4.16 27.25 12.48
CA GLN A 82 4.87 27.14 13.76
C GLN A 82 5.53 25.78 13.94
N HIS A 83 4.85 24.69 13.55
CA HIS A 83 5.45 23.35 13.51
C HIS A 83 6.76 23.38 12.70
N GLY A 84 6.73 24.01 11.52
CA GLY A 84 7.87 24.05 10.61
C GLY A 84 9.07 24.78 11.19
N ILE A 85 8.83 25.84 11.97
CA ILE A 85 9.88 26.57 12.66
C ILE A 85 10.51 25.70 13.76
N ALA A 86 9.69 25.07 14.61
CA ALA A 86 10.17 24.23 15.70
C ALA A 86 11.00 23.04 15.19
N HIS A 87 10.51 22.33 14.16
CA HIS A 87 11.24 21.22 13.55
C HIS A 87 12.49 21.68 12.80
N GLN A 88 12.49 22.88 12.21
CA GLN A 88 13.69 23.44 11.56
C GLN A 88 14.79 23.77 12.58
N GLN A 89 14.43 24.30 13.75
CA GLN A 89 15.37 24.52 14.86
C GLN A 89 15.96 23.19 15.35
N TYR A 90 15.11 22.17 15.54
CA TYR A 90 15.57 20.82 15.89
C TYR A 90 16.52 20.23 14.85
N ASN A 91 16.19 20.37 13.56
CA ASN A 91 17.05 19.87 12.47
C ASN A 91 18.41 20.58 12.46
N ALA A 92 18.45 21.89 12.72
CA ALA A 92 19.71 22.63 12.81
C ALA A 92 20.59 22.10 13.96
N LEU A 93 20.00 21.78 15.11
CA LEU A 93 20.72 21.15 16.24
C LEU A 93 21.31 19.78 15.85
N VAL A 94 20.53 18.94 15.17
CA VAL A 94 21.01 17.61 14.74
C VAL A 94 22.10 17.71 13.67
N GLU A 95 21.99 18.68 12.75
CA GLU A 95 23.02 18.96 11.74
C GLU A 95 24.32 19.48 12.37
N GLY A 96 24.21 20.41 13.33
CA GLY A 96 25.35 20.94 14.10
C GLY A 96 26.11 19.85 14.87
N ARG A 97 25.45 18.73 15.20
CA ARG A 97 26.05 17.57 15.87
C ARG A 97 26.68 16.54 14.91
N GLY A 98 26.91 16.93 13.65
CA GLY A 98 27.64 16.14 12.67
C GLY A 98 26.80 15.11 11.92
N VAL A 99 25.47 15.13 12.04
CA VAL A 99 24.59 14.33 11.17
C VAL A 99 24.26 15.17 9.94
N PRO A 100 24.67 14.79 8.71
CA PRO A 100 24.48 15.63 7.54
C PRO A 100 23.02 15.56 7.02
N LEU A 101 22.06 16.06 7.81
CA LEU A 101 20.63 15.94 7.57
C LEU A 101 20.24 16.49 6.21
N THR A 102 20.69 17.71 5.88
CA THR A 102 20.42 18.38 4.61
C THR A 102 20.82 17.49 3.44
N LYS A 103 22.02 16.91 3.48
CA LYS A 103 22.50 15.97 2.44
C LYS A 103 21.68 14.67 2.39
N ILE A 104 21.18 14.20 3.53
CA ILE A 104 20.38 12.98 3.63
C ILE A 104 18.98 13.19 3.02
N ILE A 105 18.35 14.34 3.26
CA ILE A 105 16.94 14.61 2.92
C ILE A 105 16.75 15.30 1.57
N GLN A 106 17.68 16.15 1.13
CA GLN A 106 17.52 16.95 -0.09
C GLN A 106 17.14 16.12 -1.33
N PRO A 107 17.74 14.95 -1.61
CA PRO A 107 17.35 14.16 -2.78
C PRO A 107 15.89 13.67 -2.77
N ALA A 108 15.34 13.45 -1.57
CA ALA A 108 13.94 13.06 -1.40
C ALA A 108 13.01 14.26 -1.58
N ILE A 109 13.37 15.41 -1.00
CA ILE A 109 12.65 16.69 -1.15
C ILE A 109 12.60 17.10 -2.63
N ASP A 110 13.73 17.08 -3.33
CA ASP A 110 13.79 17.46 -4.75
C ASP A 110 12.91 16.56 -5.63
N ARG A 111 12.95 15.25 -5.36
CA ARG A 111 12.11 14.28 -6.07
C ARG A 111 10.64 14.52 -5.79
N PHE A 112 10.27 14.78 -4.53
CA PHE A 112 8.91 15.11 -4.13
C PHE A 112 8.43 16.41 -4.80
N ASN A 113 9.24 17.47 -4.78
CA ASN A 113 8.91 18.77 -5.37
C ASN A 113 8.74 18.69 -6.88
N ARG A 114 9.64 17.99 -7.60
CA ARG A 114 9.48 17.75 -9.05
C ARG A 114 8.22 16.97 -9.37
N PHE A 115 7.87 16.01 -8.52
CA PHE A 115 6.67 15.22 -8.72
C PHE A 115 5.41 16.04 -8.43
N SER A 116 5.31 16.69 -7.27
CA SER A 116 4.14 17.46 -6.83
C SER A 116 3.84 18.66 -7.73
N ALA A 117 4.86 19.28 -8.33
CA ALA A 117 4.71 20.34 -9.33
C ALA A 117 3.94 19.88 -10.59
N ARG A 118 3.95 18.58 -10.90
CA ARG A 118 3.25 18.00 -12.06
C ARG A 118 1.85 17.50 -11.73
N LEU A 119 1.45 17.54 -10.46
CA LEU A 119 0.16 17.03 -9.99
C LEU A 119 -0.90 18.13 -10.05
N SER A 120 -2.15 17.72 -10.25
CA SER A 120 -3.27 18.65 -10.17
C SER A 120 -3.42 19.19 -8.73
N PRO A 121 -3.89 20.44 -8.54
CA PRO A 121 -4.14 20.99 -7.21
C PRO A 121 -5.01 20.07 -6.34
N GLU A 122 -6.00 19.41 -6.94
CA GLU A 122 -6.89 18.47 -6.26
C GLU A 122 -6.15 17.22 -5.75
N PHE A 123 -5.12 16.77 -6.46
CA PHE A 123 -4.32 15.64 -5.99
C PHE A 123 -3.33 16.09 -4.91
N ASN A 124 -2.76 17.28 -5.04
CA ASN A 124 -1.87 17.82 -4.01
C ASN A 124 -2.57 17.97 -2.66
N VAL A 125 -3.78 18.55 -2.63
CA VAL A 125 -4.58 18.64 -1.37
C VAL A 125 -5.04 17.27 -0.87
N ALA A 126 -5.19 16.28 -1.77
CA ALA A 126 -5.49 14.91 -1.35
C ALA A 126 -4.29 14.23 -0.66
N ILE A 127 -3.06 14.50 -1.10
CA ILE A 127 -1.82 14.05 -0.44
C ILE A 127 -1.75 14.66 0.95
N THR A 128 -1.98 15.97 1.08
CA THR A 128 -2.05 16.66 2.37
C THR A 128 -3.10 16.05 3.28
N ALA A 129 -4.33 15.85 2.81
CA ALA A 129 -5.38 15.21 3.61
C ALA A 129 -5.06 13.75 4.03
N ALA A 130 -4.18 13.06 3.31
CA ALA A 130 -3.70 11.73 3.69
C ALA A 130 -2.56 11.81 4.72
N ALA A 131 -1.65 12.78 4.56
CA ALA A 131 -0.56 13.04 5.49
C ALA A 131 -1.07 13.51 6.86
N GLU A 132 -1.98 14.49 6.87
CA GLU A 132 -2.70 14.96 8.06
C GLU A 132 -3.41 13.83 8.80
N HIS A 133 -4.00 12.88 8.05
CA HIS A 133 -4.62 11.73 8.68
C HIS A 133 -3.57 10.83 9.35
N PHE A 134 -2.40 10.66 8.74
CA PHE A 134 -1.32 9.86 9.26
C PHE A 134 -0.68 10.50 10.51
N THR A 135 -0.36 11.79 10.47
CA THR A 135 0.19 12.56 11.61
C THR A 135 -0.79 12.56 12.79
N ALA A 136 -2.07 12.84 12.53
CA ALA A 136 -3.13 12.72 13.51
C ALA A 136 -3.19 11.31 14.14
N MET A 137 -3.10 10.27 13.32
CA MET A 137 -3.09 8.91 13.85
C MET A 137 -1.85 8.60 14.70
N MET A 138 -0.66 9.08 14.32
CA MET A 138 0.56 8.93 15.12
C MET A 138 0.44 9.64 16.47
N ALA A 139 -0.04 10.89 16.45
CA ALA A 139 -0.32 11.69 17.64
C ALA A 139 -1.20 10.93 18.64
N GLU A 140 -2.30 10.34 18.18
CA GLU A 140 -3.16 9.51 19.04
C GLU A 140 -2.43 8.29 19.60
N CYS A 141 -1.52 7.66 18.86
CA CYS A 141 -0.82 6.45 19.31
C CYS A 141 0.28 6.73 20.33
N PHE A 142 1.01 7.85 20.19
CA PHE A 142 2.03 8.26 21.15
C PHE A 142 1.44 8.46 22.54
N PHE A 143 0.27 9.09 22.62
CA PHE A 143 -0.35 9.43 23.88
C PHE A 143 -1.49 8.47 24.28
N ALA A 144 -1.67 7.37 23.55
CA ALA A 144 -2.68 6.36 23.88
C ALA A 144 -2.40 5.63 25.20
N LYS A 145 -1.11 5.41 25.51
CA LYS A 145 -0.66 4.70 26.71
C LYS A 145 0.53 5.43 27.31
N LYS A 146 0.51 5.68 28.62
CA LYS A 146 1.62 6.32 29.36
C LYS A 146 2.98 5.67 29.05
N ALA A 147 3.01 4.34 28.93
CA ALA A 147 4.22 3.58 28.65
C ALA A 147 4.87 3.87 27.28
N THR A 148 4.13 4.42 26.32
CA THR A 148 4.63 4.66 24.95
C THR A 148 5.69 5.76 24.91
N MET A 149 5.47 6.86 25.65
CA MET A 149 6.37 8.02 25.70
C MET A 149 7.18 8.05 27.01
N ALA A 150 7.22 6.97 27.78
CA ALA A 150 7.85 6.95 29.10
C ALA A 150 9.36 7.28 29.02
N GLU A 151 10.06 6.69 28.06
CA GLU A 151 11.51 6.80 27.87
C GLU A 151 11.95 8.01 27.03
N VAL A 152 11.01 8.80 26.51
CA VAL A 152 11.35 10.01 25.74
C VAL A 152 11.82 11.10 26.71
N GLU A 153 12.93 11.74 26.37
CA GLU A 153 13.46 12.89 27.09
C GLU A 153 12.39 14.00 27.27
N PRO A 154 12.27 14.63 28.46
CA PRO A 154 11.24 15.62 28.77
C PRO A 154 11.02 16.76 27.76
N HIS A 155 12.08 17.44 27.31
CA HIS A 155 11.97 18.56 26.37
C HIS A 155 11.46 18.11 25.00
N MET A 156 12.01 17.00 24.49
CA MET A 156 11.52 16.38 23.25
C MET A 156 10.07 15.90 23.37
N LYS A 157 9.70 15.33 24.53
CA LYS A 157 8.33 14.88 24.81
C LYS A 157 7.35 16.05 24.81
N ALA A 158 7.76 17.22 25.32
CA ALA A 158 6.94 18.42 25.34
C ALA A 158 6.67 18.93 23.91
N MET A 159 7.69 19.01 23.06
CA MET A 159 7.54 19.38 21.65
C MET A 159 6.61 18.42 20.90
N LEU A 160 6.83 17.11 21.04
CA LEU A 160 5.99 16.09 20.40
C LEU A 160 4.55 16.08 20.93
N ALA A 161 4.34 16.41 22.21
CA ALA A 161 3.00 16.51 22.80
C ALA A 161 2.25 17.74 22.29
N TRP A 162 2.92 18.89 22.19
CA TRP A 162 2.36 20.09 21.58
C TRP A 162 1.94 19.82 20.13
N HIS A 163 2.87 19.31 19.32
CA HIS A 163 2.59 18.99 17.91
C HIS A 163 1.42 18.01 17.80
N ALA A 164 1.42 16.93 18.57
CA ALA A 164 0.34 15.95 18.57
C ALA A 164 -1.04 16.53 18.94
N ILE A 165 -1.09 17.56 19.80
CA ILE A 165 -2.34 18.23 20.18
C ILE A 165 -2.85 19.07 19.02
N GLU A 166 -2.00 19.86 18.38
CA GLU A 166 -2.38 20.70 17.25
C GLU A 166 -2.80 19.86 16.03
N GLU A 167 -2.08 18.76 15.74
CA GLU A 167 -2.48 17.76 14.74
C GLU A 167 -3.90 17.21 14.99
N MET A 168 -4.31 17.07 16.25
CA MET A 168 -5.68 16.66 16.61
C MET A 168 -6.73 17.74 16.43
N GLU A 169 -6.36 19.00 16.62
CA GLU A 169 -7.24 20.15 16.45
C GLU A 169 -7.62 20.32 14.97
N HIS A 170 -6.64 20.21 14.07
CA HIS A 170 -6.84 20.49 12.64
C HIS A 170 -6.95 19.27 11.71
N ARG A 171 -6.94 18.03 12.23
CA ARG A 171 -7.03 16.75 11.48
C ARG A 171 -8.11 16.63 10.39
N ALA A 172 -9.10 17.51 10.36
CA ALA A 172 -10.20 17.51 9.39
C ALA A 172 -10.09 18.60 8.32
N VAL A 173 -9.23 19.61 8.49
CA VAL A 173 -9.22 20.83 7.65
C VAL A 173 -8.85 20.50 6.21
N ALA A 174 -7.68 19.87 5.97
CA ALA A 174 -7.28 19.46 4.63
C ALA A 174 -8.27 18.49 3.99
N PHE A 175 -8.87 17.60 4.79
CA PHE A 175 -9.88 16.66 4.32
C PHE A 175 -11.18 17.36 3.86
N ASP A 176 -11.62 18.36 4.61
CA ASP A 176 -12.79 19.17 4.30
C ASP A 176 -12.56 20.02 3.05
N VAL A 177 -11.39 20.65 2.91
CA VAL A 177 -11.02 21.36 1.68
C VAL A 177 -11.01 20.40 0.49
N MET A 178 -10.37 19.22 0.64
CA MET A 178 -10.32 18.17 -0.38
C MET A 178 -11.73 17.72 -0.82
N LYS A 179 -12.65 17.48 0.12
CA LYS A 179 -14.00 16.94 -0.17
C LYS A 179 -15.01 18.00 -0.56
N LYS A 180 -15.10 19.10 0.20
CA LYS A 180 -16.14 20.12 0.06
C LYS A 180 -15.80 21.11 -1.05
N ILE A 181 -14.51 21.44 -1.24
CA ILE A 181 -14.08 22.50 -2.17
C ILE A 181 -13.47 21.89 -3.43
N ALA A 182 -12.42 21.08 -3.30
CA ALA A 182 -11.74 20.46 -4.44
C ALA A 182 -12.52 19.28 -5.07
N LYS A 183 -13.63 18.87 -4.45
CA LYS A 183 -14.53 17.78 -4.90
C LYS A 183 -13.79 16.47 -5.25
N VAL A 184 -12.72 16.15 -4.52
CA VAL A 184 -11.91 14.96 -4.78
C VAL A 184 -12.73 13.69 -4.61
N GLY A 185 -12.72 12.87 -5.66
CA GLY A 185 -13.35 11.54 -5.66
C GLY A 185 -12.60 10.52 -4.81
N TYR A 186 -13.29 9.44 -4.43
CA TYR A 186 -12.75 8.37 -3.57
C TYR A 186 -11.40 7.82 -4.05
N PHE A 187 -11.26 7.57 -5.36
CA PHE A 187 -10.06 6.99 -5.94
C PHE A 187 -8.84 7.89 -5.83
N LYS A 188 -9.01 9.19 -6.13
CA LYS A 188 -7.94 10.18 -6.05
C LYS A 188 -7.46 10.33 -4.59
N ARG A 189 -8.38 10.27 -3.63
CA ARG A 189 -8.07 10.20 -2.19
C ARG A 189 -7.28 8.95 -1.80
N VAL A 190 -7.69 7.76 -2.26
CA VAL A 190 -6.98 6.51 -1.96
C VAL A 190 -5.58 6.50 -2.58
N TRP A 191 -5.43 7.01 -3.81
CA TRP A 191 -4.12 7.14 -4.46
C TRP A 191 -3.16 8.04 -3.71
N ALA A 192 -3.65 9.15 -3.16
CA ALA A 192 -2.85 10.04 -2.36
C ALA A 192 -2.27 9.33 -1.12
N LEU A 193 -3.06 8.47 -0.45
CA LEU A 193 -2.58 7.65 0.66
C LEU A 193 -1.56 6.59 0.22
N ILE A 194 -1.79 5.90 -0.90
CA ILE A 194 -0.84 4.91 -1.44
C ILE A 194 0.49 5.58 -1.81
N TYR A 195 0.43 6.74 -2.44
CA TYR A 195 1.60 7.54 -2.79
C TYR A 195 2.40 7.92 -1.53
N LEU A 196 1.72 8.46 -0.51
CA LEU A 196 2.34 8.78 0.78
C LEU A 196 3.02 7.55 1.40
N GLN A 197 2.36 6.39 1.33
CA GLN A 197 2.89 5.13 1.86
C GLN A 197 4.12 4.64 1.08
N GLY A 198 4.20 4.90 -0.23
CA GLY A 198 5.40 4.65 -1.03
C GLY A 198 6.63 5.43 -0.55
N GLY A 199 6.42 6.62 0.01
CA GLY A 199 7.46 7.44 0.65
C GLY A 199 7.95 6.90 1.99
N MET A 200 7.21 6.01 2.66
CA MET A 200 7.57 5.53 4.00
C MET A 200 8.85 4.70 4.02
N TYR A 201 9.27 4.11 2.91
CA TYR A 201 10.57 3.42 2.86
C TYR A 201 11.74 4.38 3.10
N GLU A 202 11.65 5.60 2.54
CA GLU A 202 12.66 6.65 2.73
C GLU A 202 12.80 7.00 4.22
N VAL A 203 11.67 7.26 4.89
CA VAL A 203 11.61 7.70 6.29
C VAL A 203 11.86 6.56 7.29
N MET A 204 11.35 5.36 7.05
CA MET A 204 11.43 4.24 8.00
C MET A 204 12.71 3.42 7.88
N VAL A 205 13.42 3.53 6.75
CA VAL A 205 14.61 2.70 6.48
C VAL A 205 15.77 3.52 5.98
N ARG A 206 15.65 4.26 4.86
CA ARG A 206 16.82 4.89 4.23
C ARG A 206 17.43 5.99 5.09
N MET A 207 16.61 6.94 5.56
CA MET A 207 17.04 8.09 6.35
C MET A 207 17.61 7.68 7.72
N PRO A 208 16.96 6.82 8.54
CA PRO A 208 17.51 6.40 9.83
C PRO A 208 18.83 5.65 9.65
N HIS A 209 18.98 4.82 8.61
CA HIS A 209 20.25 4.14 8.33
C HIS A 209 21.35 5.10 7.87
N ALA A 210 21.00 6.17 7.16
CA ALA A 210 21.97 7.19 6.77
C ALA A 210 22.44 8.00 7.99
N MET A 211 21.53 8.37 8.90
CA MET A 211 21.87 9.04 10.15
C MET A 211 22.72 8.14 11.07
N LEU A 212 22.32 6.88 11.24
CA LEU A 212 23.11 5.91 12.01
C LEU A 212 24.48 5.63 11.36
N LYS A 213 24.60 5.74 10.03
CA LYS A 213 25.90 5.66 9.35
C LYS A 213 26.76 6.88 9.70
N ALA A 214 26.18 8.08 9.72
CA ALA A 214 26.87 9.29 10.16
C ALA A 214 27.31 9.20 11.63
N ASP A 215 26.55 8.50 12.47
CA ASP A 215 26.93 8.18 13.86
C ASP A 215 28.07 7.14 14.00
N GLY A 216 28.61 6.63 12.89
CA GLY A 216 29.72 5.66 12.90
C GLY A 216 29.30 4.19 12.98
N PHE A 217 28.00 3.86 12.99
CA PHE A 217 27.58 2.47 13.02
C PHE A 217 27.83 1.77 11.69
N THR A 218 28.40 0.57 11.75
CA THR A 218 28.57 -0.32 10.58
C THR A 218 27.22 -0.79 10.04
N ARG A 219 27.21 -1.27 8.79
CA ARG A 219 25.98 -1.79 8.17
C ARG A 219 25.36 -2.92 9.00
N LEU A 220 26.16 -3.83 9.54
CA LEU A 220 25.67 -4.95 10.34
C LEU A 220 25.02 -4.48 11.65
N GLN A 221 25.64 -3.52 12.35
CA GLN A 221 25.09 -2.93 13.58
C GLN A 221 23.74 -2.27 13.31
N ARG A 222 23.61 -1.48 12.25
CA ARG A 222 22.34 -0.80 11.90
C ARG A 222 21.20 -1.78 11.65
N TRP A 223 21.45 -2.84 10.88
CA TRP A 223 20.45 -3.89 10.64
C TRP A 223 20.09 -4.65 11.92
N ARG A 224 21.08 -5.00 12.77
CA ARG A 224 20.82 -5.62 14.08
C ARG A 224 19.96 -4.73 14.97
N MET A 225 20.25 -3.43 15.02
CA MET A 225 19.46 -2.46 15.79
C MET A 225 18.03 -2.35 15.28
N GLN A 226 17.83 -2.28 13.96
CA GLN A 226 16.49 -2.24 13.37
C GLN A 226 15.69 -3.49 13.73
N ILE A 227 16.27 -4.68 13.52
CA ILE A 227 15.62 -5.96 13.83
C ILE A 227 15.26 -6.04 15.31
N ARG A 228 16.17 -5.68 16.20
CA ARG A 228 15.94 -5.67 17.66
C ARG A 228 14.79 -4.74 18.07
N ASN A 229 14.55 -3.66 17.32
CA ASN A 229 13.49 -2.70 17.61
C ASN A 229 12.17 -3.00 16.87
N ILE A 230 12.06 -4.07 16.08
CA ILE A 230 10.79 -4.45 15.41
C ILE A 230 9.64 -4.65 16.42
N PRO A 231 9.79 -5.38 17.54
CA PRO A 231 8.70 -5.54 18.50
C PRO A 231 8.21 -4.22 19.10
N TRP A 232 9.14 -3.29 19.38
CA TRP A 232 8.82 -1.94 19.84
C TRP A 232 8.06 -1.15 18.76
N LEU A 233 8.52 -1.23 17.51
CA LEU A 233 7.88 -0.57 16.38
C LEU A 233 6.46 -1.10 16.14
N LEU A 234 6.27 -2.43 16.20
CA LEU A 234 4.96 -3.06 16.07
C LEU A 234 4.03 -2.71 17.23
N ARG A 235 4.56 -2.51 18.45
CA ARG A 235 3.75 -2.04 19.58
C ARG A 235 3.32 -0.58 19.42
N LEU A 236 4.21 0.26 18.89
CA LEU A 236 3.99 1.69 18.65
C LEU A 236 3.01 1.92 17.49
N PHE A 237 3.24 1.25 16.36
CA PHE A 237 2.50 1.44 15.11
C PHE A 237 1.41 0.37 14.87
N GLY A 238 1.35 -0.72 15.63
CA GLY A 238 0.35 -1.78 15.49
C GLY A 238 -1.12 -1.31 15.57
N PRO A 239 -1.48 -0.41 16.51
CA PRO A 239 -2.81 0.19 16.55
C PRO A 239 -3.16 1.04 15.31
N LEU A 240 -2.15 1.57 14.60
CA LEU A 240 -2.34 2.38 13.38
C LEU A 240 -2.91 1.55 12.25
N ASN A 241 -2.55 0.28 12.11
CA ASN A 241 -3.03 -0.57 11.01
C ASN A 241 -4.57 -0.66 10.99
N ARG A 242 -5.24 -0.70 12.15
CA ARG A 242 -6.71 -0.75 12.22
C ARG A 242 -7.37 0.60 11.86
N LYS A 243 -6.69 1.72 12.14
CA LYS A 243 -7.18 3.09 11.86
C LYS A 243 -6.84 3.58 10.46
N ALA A 244 -5.66 3.26 9.93
CA ALA A 244 -5.27 3.54 8.55
C ALA A 244 -6.27 2.90 7.59
N LEU A 245 -6.74 1.70 7.92
CA LEU A 245 -7.79 1.01 7.18
C LEU A 245 -9.14 1.76 7.16
N SER A 246 -9.39 2.66 8.12
CA SER A 246 -10.60 3.49 8.15
C SER A 246 -10.62 4.55 7.04
N TYR A 247 -9.46 5.05 6.62
CA TYR A 247 -9.32 6.02 5.52
C TYR A 247 -9.84 5.47 4.18
N PHE A 248 -9.77 4.15 4.02
CA PHE A 248 -10.31 3.43 2.86
C PHE A 248 -11.84 3.27 2.91
N LYS A 249 -12.58 3.75 3.92
CA LYS A 249 -14.05 3.71 3.88
C LYS A 249 -14.57 4.80 2.93
N PRO A 250 -15.53 4.55 2.02
CA PRO A 250 -16.08 5.61 1.18
C PRO A 250 -16.67 6.79 1.97
N GLY A 251 -17.36 6.50 3.08
CA GLY A 251 -17.90 7.50 4.01
C GLY A 251 -16.92 7.96 5.10
N PHE A 252 -15.62 7.71 4.94
CA PHE A 252 -14.61 8.16 5.89
C PHE A 252 -14.65 9.68 6.08
N HIS A 253 -14.47 10.09 7.33
CA HIS A 253 -14.20 11.47 7.73
C HIS A 253 -13.30 11.43 8.97
N PRO A 254 -12.24 12.25 9.06
CA PRO A 254 -11.30 12.21 10.19
C PRO A 254 -11.98 12.33 11.56
N LEU A 255 -12.96 13.23 11.70
CA LEU A 255 -13.76 13.40 12.94
C LEU A 255 -14.65 12.21 13.32
N LYS A 256 -14.86 11.24 12.42
CA LYS A 256 -15.67 10.03 12.65
C LYS A 256 -14.82 8.79 12.91
N SER A 257 -13.50 8.93 12.95
CA SER A 257 -12.58 7.84 13.23
C SER A 257 -12.61 7.47 14.73
N PRO A 258 -12.59 6.17 15.09
CA PRO A 258 -12.49 5.75 16.49
C PRO A 258 -11.21 6.29 17.16
N ARG A 259 -11.33 6.92 18.33
CA ARG A 259 -10.18 7.38 19.16
C ARG A 259 -9.44 6.20 19.77
N CYS A 260 -8.13 6.35 20.01
CA CYS A 260 -7.33 5.31 20.70
C CYS A 260 -7.57 5.25 22.21
N THR A 261 -8.13 6.32 22.78
CA THR A 261 -8.42 6.50 24.20
C THR A 261 -9.80 7.13 24.39
N THR A 262 -10.39 6.92 25.56
CA THR A 262 -11.56 7.68 26.04
C THR A 262 -11.17 9.06 26.60
N THR A 263 -9.89 9.28 26.89
CA THR A 263 -9.33 10.52 27.44
C THR A 263 -9.09 11.56 26.35
N ARG A 264 -9.58 12.79 26.55
CA ARG A 264 -9.18 13.95 25.73
C ARG A 264 -7.70 14.23 25.99
N ILE A 265 -6.87 14.25 24.94
CA ILE A 265 -5.57 14.91 25.00
C ILE A 265 -5.89 16.40 25.08
N GLY A 266 -5.53 17.06 26.17
CA GLY A 266 -5.82 18.47 26.40
C GLY A 266 -4.66 19.12 27.13
N TRP A 267 -4.33 20.35 26.74
CA TRP A 267 -3.40 21.19 27.44
C TRP A 267 -4.03 21.65 28.77
N ARG A 268 -3.36 21.41 29.90
CA ARG A 268 -3.62 22.15 31.15
C ARG A 268 -2.45 23.11 31.34
N PRO A 269 -2.64 24.43 31.20
CA PRO A 269 -1.67 25.39 31.69
C PRO A 269 -1.44 25.12 33.18
N MET A 270 -0.20 25.20 33.64
CA MET A 270 0.09 25.25 35.08
C MET A 270 -0.32 26.64 35.57
N SER A 271 -1.57 26.81 35.98
CA SER A 271 -2.06 28.07 36.54
C SER A 271 -2.51 27.87 37.99
N ARG A 272 -2.02 28.79 38.85
CA ARG A 272 -2.45 29.02 40.24
C ARG A 272 -3.98 29.13 40.36
N PRO A 273 -4.57 28.86 41.54
CA PRO A 273 -6.01 28.63 41.67
C PRO A 273 -6.80 29.94 41.62
N GLY A 274 -7.86 29.95 40.80
CA GLY A 274 -8.88 31.00 40.74
C GLY A 274 -10.20 30.39 40.26
N ILE A 275 -11.21 30.49 41.11
CA ILE A 275 -12.58 29.95 40.98
C ILE A 275 -13.33 30.65 39.85
N HIS A 276 -14.14 29.95 39.06
CA HIS A 276 -15.48 30.39 38.62
C HIS A 276 -16.33 29.20 38.12
N THR A 277 -17.57 29.14 38.59
CA THR A 277 -18.61 28.17 38.24
C THR A 277 -19.56 28.77 37.21
N TRP A 278 -20.12 27.96 36.29
CA TRP A 278 -21.28 28.34 35.47
C TRP A 278 -22.26 27.18 35.26
N ARG A 279 -23.56 27.50 35.38
CA ARG A 279 -24.74 26.62 35.38
C ARG A 279 -25.19 26.23 33.96
N HIS A 280 -25.82 25.06 33.85
CA HIS A 280 -26.48 24.53 32.65
C HIS A 280 -27.87 25.14 32.40
N ARG A 281 -28.24 25.31 31.12
CA ARG A 281 -29.63 25.44 30.62
C ARG A 281 -29.92 24.29 29.63
N PRO A 282 -31.13 23.69 29.61
CA PRO A 282 -31.48 22.66 28.63
C PRO A 282 -32.09 23.24 27.34
N TRP A 283 -31.86 22.54 26.24
CA TRP A 283 -32.31 22.84 24.88
C TRP A 283 -33.53 21.99 24.49
N SER A 284 -34.46 22.57 23.72
CA SER A 284 -35.68 21.93 23.20
C SER A 284 -35.53 21.51 21.71
N PRO A 285 -36.26 20.49 21.22
CA PRO A 285 -36.03 19.94 19.88
C PRO A 285 -36.97 20.54 18.81
N ARG A 286 -36.50 20.55 17.55
CA ARG A 286 -37.31 20.83 16.34
C ARG A 286 -37.10 19.77 15.24
N PRO A 287 -38.01 19.67 14.25
CA PRO A 287 -38.50 18.39 13.74
C PRO A 287 -37.85 17.88 12.44
N THR A 288 -38.24 16.65 12.10
CA THR A 288 -37.83 15.77 11.02
C THR A 288 -38.08 16.32 9.61
N ARG A 289 -37.13 16.06 8.69
CA ARG A 289 -37.22 16.40 7.26
C ARG A 289 -37.33 15.14 6.39
N THR A 290 -38.24 15.24 5.44
CA THR A 290 -38.79 14.31 4.46
C THR A 290 -37.81 13.54 3.57
N GLN A 291 -38.21 12.30 3.25
CA GLN A 291 -37.62 11.35 2.30
C GLN A 291 -37.57 11.88 0.87
N LYS A 292 -36.41 11.73 0.21
CA LYS A 292 -36.26 11.92 -1.25
C LYS A 292 -36.26 10.55 -1.96
N ARG A 293 -37.09 10.44 -3.00
CA ARG A 293 -37.29 9.28 -3.89
C ARG A 293 -35.98 8.67 -4.41
N ARG A 294 -35.90 7.33 -4.40
CA ARG A 294 -34.85 6.52 -5.04
C ARG A 294 -35.02 6.53 -6.57
N ARG A 295 -33.92 6.76 -7.30
CA ARG A 295 -33.79 6.35 -8.71
C ARG A 295 -33.57 4.85 -8.76
N GLU A 296 -34.29 4.18 -9.65
CA GLU A 296 -34.12 2.76 -9.97
C GLU A 296 -32.70 2.51 -10.48
N THR A 297 -32.00 1.58 -9.84
CA THR A 297 -30.65 1.15 -10.22
C THR A 297 -30.73 0.00 -11.21
N MET A 298 -30.23 0.20 -12.44
CA MET A 298 -29.94 -0.90 -13.37
C MET A 298 -29.07 -1.97 -12.67
N VAL A 299 -29.48 -3.23 -12.76
CA VAL A 299 -28.73 -4.38 -12.23
C VAL A 299 -27.39 -4.49 -13.00
N PRO A 300 -26.23 -4.54 -12.33
CA PRO A 300 -24.95 -4.67 -13.01
C PRO A 300 -24.83 -6.01 -13.77
N LYS A 301 -24.42 -5.96 -15.04
CA LYS A 301 -24.09 -7.15 -15.86
C LYS A 301 -22.99 -7.99 -15.18
N SER A 302 -23.23 -9.29 -15.02
CA SER A 302 -22.26 -10.26 -14.49
C SER A 302 -21.53 -10.96 -15.65
N TYR A 303 -20.21 -11.08 -15.56
CA TYR A 303 -19.35 -11.69 -16.60
C TYR A 303 -18.73 -13.01 -16.15
N LYS A 304 -19.55 -13.97 -15.70
CA LYS A 304 -19.08 -15.32 -15.31
C LYS A 304 -18.80 -16.14 -16.57
N ASN A 305 -17.60 -16.69 -16.69
CA ASN A 305 -17.23 -17.66 -17.72
C ASN A 305 -17.30 -19.08 -17.14
N GLU A 306 -17.36 -20.08 -18.01
CA GLU A 306 -17.12 -21.47 -17.63
C GLU A 306 -15.64 -21.67 -17.26
N ILE A 307 -15.37 -22.50 -16.25
CA ILE A 307 -14.01 -22.81 -15.79
C ILE A 307 -13.63 -24.17 -16.37
N VAL A 308 -12.76 -24.17 -17.38
CA VAL A 308 -12.40 -25.39 -18.13
C VAL A 308 -10.92 -25.68 -17.91
N ALA A 309 -10.61 -26.73 -17.16
CA ALA A 309 -9.23 -27.17 -17.00
C ALA A 309 -8.73 -27.83 -18.29
N ARG A 310 -7.56 -27.40 -18.75
CA ARG A 310 -6.89 -27.95 -19.93
C ARG A 310 -5.64 -28.67 -19.46
N ASP A 311 -5.66 -30.00 -19.53
CA ASP A 311 -4.57 -30.83 -19.02
C ASP A 311 -3.55 -31.16 -20.12
N ASN A 312 -2.33 -31.51 -19.71
CA ASN A 312 -1.27 -32.04 -20.57
C ASN A 312 -0.89 -31.14 -21.75
N LEU A 313 -1.00 -29.82 -21.59
CA LEU A 313 -0.51 -28.85 -22.55
C LEU A 313 1.02 -28.89 -22.59
N ASP A 314 1.59 -29.05 -23.78
CA ASP A 314 3.02 -28.84 -24.00
C ASP A 314 3.26 -27.54 -24.75
N PHE A 315 4.06 -26.67 -24.15
CA PHE A 315 4.45 -25.38 -24.70
C PHE A 315 5.84 -25.42 -25.36
N GLY A 316 6.50 -26.58 -25.38
CA GLY A 316 7.85 -26.74 -25.94
C GLY A 316 8.92 -25.96 -25.16
N VAL A 317 8.70 -25.68 -23.87
CA VAL A 317 9.65 -24.96 -23.02
C VAL A 317 10.81 -25.90 -22.68
N ASP A 318 11.93 -25.70 -23.36
CA ASP A 318 13.13 -26.54 -23.28
C ASP A 318 14.42 -25.73 -23.41
N GLU A 319 15.57 -26.41 -23.43
CA GLU A 319 16.91 -25.81 -23.47
C GLU A 319 17.22 -25.06 -24.77
N THR A 320 16.42 -25.24 -25.83
CA THR A 320 16.57 -24.47 -27.08
C THR A 320 15.99 -23.06 -26.96
N MET A 321 15.31 -22.75 -25.85
CA MET A 321 14.78 -21.42 -25.59
C MET A 321 15.90 -20.42 -25.24
N PRO A 322 15.90 -19.20 -25.81
CA PRO A 322 16.82 -18.16 -25.38
C PRO A 322 16.71 -17.94 -23.87
N ARG A 323 17.86 -17.97 -23.17
CA ARG A 323 17.95 -17.66 -21.73
C ARG A 323 17.22 -16.37 -21.37
N PHE A 324 17.35 -15.35 -22.20
CA PHE A 324 16.65 -14.07 -22.07
C PHE A 324 15.51 -13.97 -23.09
N TRP A 325 14.47 -14.77 -22.86
CA TRP A 325 13.33 -14.97 -23.76
C TRP A 325 12.46 -13.73 -24.03
N TRP A 326 12.68 -12.61 -23.34
CA TRP A 326 11.99 -11.35 -23.59
C TRP A 326 12.85 -10.43 -24.47
N GLY A 327 12.91 -10.73 -25.77
CA GLY A 327 13.65 -9.94 -26.76
C GLY A 327 15.14 -9.79 -26.43
N GLY A 328 15.74 -10.79 -25.77
CA GLY A 328 17.13 -10.74 -25.33
C GLY A 328 17.38 -9.88 -24.09
N SER A 329 16.37 -9.25 -23.48
CA SER A 329 16.55 -8.37 -22.33
C SER A 329 16.67 -9.16 -21.01
N PRO A 330 17.83 -9.13 -20.31
CA PRO A 330 18.00 -9.86 -19.06
C PRO A 330 17.03 -9.43 -17.96
N TYR A 331 16.83 -8.12 -17.78
CA TYR A 331 15.98 -7.61 -16.69
C TYR A 331 14.50 -7.95 -16.90
N ARG A 332 13.97 -7.75 -18.11
CA ARG A 332 12.56 -8.10 -18.43
C ARG A 332 12.31 -9.59 -18.24
N THR A 333 13.20 -10.46 -18.74
CA THR A 333 13.13 -11.90 -18.51
C THR A 333 13.17 -12.23 -17.02
N ARG A 334 14.23 -11.82 -16.29
CA ARG A 334 14.37 -12.18 -14.86
C ARG A 334 13.29 -11.59 -13.96
N LEU A 335 12.64 -10.50 -14.35
CA LEU A 335 11.48 -9.99 -13.64
C LEU A 335 10.28 -10.96 -13.69
N PHE A 336 9.99 -11.49 -14.86
CA PHE A 336 8.87 -12.42 -15.03
C PHE A 336 9.23 -13.84 -14.61
N ASP A 337 10.48 -14.27 -14.79
CA ASP A 337 11.00 -15.50 -14.20
C ASP A 337 10.82 -15.51 -12.68
N ALA A 338 11.16 -14.41 -12.01
CA ALA A 338 10.98 -14.28 -10.57
C ALA A 338 9.52 -14.44 -10.13
N THR A 339 8.58 -13.99 -10.97
CA THR A 339 7.14 -14.09 -10.69
C THR A 339 6.66 -15.51 -10.89
N GLN A 340 6.94 -16.09 -12.06
CA GLN A 340 6.57 -17.45 -12.44
C GLN A 340 7.17 -18.49 -11.51
N ALA A 341 8.41 -18.27 -11.06
CA ALA A 341 9.07 -19.19 -10.13
C ALA A 341 8.30 -19.35 -8.82
N THR A 342 7.47 -18.38 -8.42
CA THR A 342 6.67 -18.46 -7.19
C THR A 342 5.33 -19.18 -7.37
N PHE A 343 4.89 -19.41 -8.61
CA PHE A 343 3.56 -19.92 -8.92
C PHE A 343 3.30 -21.33 -8.38
N PRO A 344 4.17 -22.35 -8.56
CA PRO A 344 3.84 -23.71 -8.09
C PRO A 344 3.49 -23.79 -6.60
N GLU A 345 4.32 -23.16 -5.76
CA GLU A 345 4.08 -23.11 -4.31
C GLU A 345 2.95 -22.15 -3.94
N GLY A 346 2.77 -21.07 -4.70
CA GLY A 346 1.68 -20.12 -4.56
C GLY A 346 0.31 -20.76 -4.82
N GLU A 347 0.18 -21.50 -5.92
CA GLU A 347 -1.04 -22.16 -6.39
C GLU A 347 -1.44 -23.30 -5.46
N ARG A 348 -0.46 -24.09 -4.97
CA ARG A 348 -0.70 -25.05 -3.87
C ARG A 348 -1.26 -24.37 -2.63
N TYR A 349 -0.73 -23.20 -2.28
CA TYR A 349 -1.24 -22.40 -1.16
C TYR A 349 -2.64 -21.83 -1.46
N PHE A 350 -2.93 -21.40 -2.69
CA PHE A 350 -4.25 -20.94 -3.12
C PHE A 350 -5.29 -22.04 -2.98
N ILE A 351 -5.02 -23.22 -3.54
CA ILE A 351 -5.86 -24.43 -3.40
C ILE A 351 -6.11 -24.73 -1.93
N LYS A 352 -5.06 -24.84 -1.11
CA LYS A 352 -5.18 -25.13 0.33
C LYS A 352 -6.06 -24.11 1.05
N SER A 353 -5.90 -22.82 0.75
CA SER A 353 -6.66 -21.74 1.40
C SER A 353 -8.15 -21.78 1.07
N VAL A 354 -8.51 -22.17 -0.16
CA VAL A 354 -9.89 -22.29 -0.63
C VAL A 354 -10.52 -23.58 -0.12
N VAL A 355 -9.81 -24.70 -0.23
CA VAL A 355 -10.27 -26.03 0.22
C VAL A 355 -10.47 -26.09 1.73
N ALA A 356 -9.77 -25.26 2.52
CA ALA A 356 -10.02 -25.11 3.95
C ALA A 356 -11.48 -24.74 4.30
N PHE A 357 -12.24 -24.19 3.35
CA PHE A 357 -13.66 -23.87 3.51
C PHE A 357 -14.60 -24.85 2.82
N ARG A 358 -14.11 -25.86 2.09
CA ARG A 358 -14.90 -26.77 1.24
C ARG A 358 -16.10 -27.37 1.96
N GLN A 359 -15.92 -27.86 3.19
CA GLN A 359 -16.98 -28.48 3.98
C GLN A 359 -18.08 -27.50 4.43
N LYS A 360 -17.83 -26.19 4.34
CA LYS A 360 -18.79 -25.13 4.68
C LYS A 360 -19.51 -24.57 3.44
N ILE A 361 -19.18 -25.07 2.24
CA ILE A 361 -19.80 -24.62 0.99
C ILE A 361 -21.07 -25.43 0.75
N THR A 362 -22.23 -24.79 0.86
CA THR A 362 -23.54 -25.40 0.59
C THR A 362 -24.05 -25.11 -0.83
N ASP A 363 -23.51 -24.09 -1.49
CA ASP A 363 -23.83 -23.75 -2.87
C ASP A 363 -23.10 -24.73 -3.81
N GLU A 364 -23.84 -25.63 -4.45
CA GLU A 364 -23.30 -26.66 -5.33
C GLU A 364 -22.53 -26.07 -6.53
N ALA A 365 -22.97 -24.91 -7.05
CA ALA A 365 -22.30 -24.24 -8.15
C ALA A 365 -20.95 -23.67 -7.70
N LEU A 366 -20.88 -23.06 -6.51
CA LEU A 366 -19.61 -22.60 -5.95
C LEU A 366 -18.68 -23.78 -5.61
N LEU A 367 -19.23 -24.90 -5.14
CA LEU A 367 -18.44 -26.10 -4.87
C LEU A 367 -17.86 -26.69 -6.17
N ALA A 368 -18.61 -26.67 -7.27
CA ALA A 368 -18.14 -27.06 -8.60
C ALA A 368 -17.05 -26.10 -9.12
N ASP A 369 -17.25 -24.79 -8.95
CA ASP A 369 -16.24 -23.78 -9.29
C ASP A 369 -14.94 -24.01 -8.51
N VAL A 370 -15.01 -24.32 -7.20
CA VAL A 370 -13.84 -24.61 -6.35
C VAL A 370 -13.09 -25.87 -6.82
N ARG A 371 -13.80 -26.91 -7.27
CA ARG A 371 -13.16 -28.11 -7.83
C ARG A 371 -12.43 -27.80 -9.13
N SER A 372 -13.05 -27.03 -10.01
CA SER A 372 -12.49 -26.66 -11.32
C SER A 372 -11.29 -25.72 -11.17
N PHE A 373 -11.41 -24.70 -10.32
CA PHE A 373 -10.31 -23.85 -9.85
C PHE A 373 -9.13 -24.68 -9.36
N SER A 374 -9.38 -25.63 -8.43
CA SER A 374 -8.29 -26.45 -7.87
C SER A 374 -7.58 -27.31 -8.92
N ARG A 375 -8.27 -27.68 -10.01
CA ARG A 375 -7.68 -28.43 -11.13
C ARG A 375 -6.84 -27.52 -12.02
N GLN A 376 -7.34 -26.34 -12.41
CA GLN A 376 -6.56 -25.37 -13.21
C GLN A 376 -5.27 -24.98 -12.49
N GLU A 377 -5.37 -24.62 -11.22
CA GLU A 377 -4.20 -24.25 -10.39
C GLU A 377 -3.20 -25.40 -10.23
N GLY A 378 -3.67 -26.65 -10.22
CA GLY A 378 -2.79 -27.81 -10.23
C GLY A 378 -2.03 -27.95 -11.56
N GLN A 379 -2.70 -27.69 -12.69
CA GLN A 379 -2.06 -27.72 -14.01
C GLN A 379 -1.08 -26.56 -14.20
N HIS A 380 -1.43 -25.37 -13.73
CA HIS A 380 -0.51 -24.23 -13.69
C HIS A 380 0.79 -24.60 -12.98
N GLY A 381 0.67 -25.23 -11.81
CA GLY A 381 1.82 -25.58 -10.97
C GLY A 381 2.78 -26.53 -11.67
N ILE A 382 2.24 -27.53 -12.38
CA ILE A 382 3.02 -28.49 -13.17
C ILE A 382 3.76 -27.79 -14.31
N ALA A 383 3.09 -26.91 -15.04
CA ALA A 383 3.70 -26.17 -16.15
C ALA A 383 4.84 -25.26 -15.67
N HIS A 384 4.63 -24.51 -14.59
CA HIS A 384 5.67 -23.64 -14.01
C HIS A 384 6.79 -24.43 -13.34
N GLU A 385 6.54 -25.64 -12.83
CA GLU A 385 7.60 -26.54 -12.34
C GLU A 385 8.53 -27.03 -13.47
N LYS A 386 7.96 -27.39 -14.62
CA LYS A 386 8.76 -27.72 -15.82
C LYS A 386 9.65 -26.54 -16.22
N TYR A 387 9.11 -25.31 -16.18
CA TYR A 387 9.90 -24.12 -16.48
C TYR A 387 10.95 -23.80 -15.41
N ASN A 388 10.64 -24.02 -14.13
CA ASN A 388 11.60 -23.85 -13.04
C ASN A 388 12.79 -24.80 -13.18
N ALA A 389 12.56 -26.05 -13.56
CA ALA A 389 13.64 -27.01 -13.82
C ALA A 389 14.59 -26.51 -14.92
N LEU A 390 14.05 -25.93 -16.00
CA LEU A 390 14.87 -25.30 -17.05
C LEU A 390 15.71 -24.14 -16.50
N MET A 391 15.14 -23.28 -15.64
CA MET A 391 15.89 -22.19 -15.01
C MET A 391 16.99 -22.69 -14.06
N GLU A 392 16.77 -23.81 -13.34
CA GLU A 392 17.80 -24.44 -12.52
C GLU A 392 18.95 -24.98 -13.39
N ASN A 393 18.64 -25.63 -14.51
CA ASN A 393 19.65 -26.07 -15.49
C ASN A 393 20.47 -24.89 -16.05
N GLN A 394 19.86 -23.70 -16.15
CA GLN A 394 20.56 -22.47 -16.56
C GLN A 394 21.48 -21.88 -15.46
N GLY A 395 21.51 -22.46 -14.27
CA GLY A 395 22.33 -22.03 -13.13
C GLY A 395 21.64 -21.05 -12.18
N ILE A 396 20.33 -20.85 -12.29
CA ILE A 396 19.58 -19.97 -11.38
C ILE A 396 19.35 -20.67 -10.04
N PRO A 397 19.63 -20.03 -8.89
CA PRO A 397 19.58 -20.67 -7.57
C PRO A 397 18.15 -20.78 -7.03
N LEU A 398 17.23 -21.39 -7.78
CA LEU A 398 15.81 -21.48 -7.41
C LEU A 398 15.61 -22.25 -6.12
N GLY A 399 16.31 -23.35 -5.85
CA GLY A 399 16.21 -24.06 -4.57
C GLY A 399 16.29 -23.16 -3.33
N LYS A 400 17.25 -22.21 -3.27
CA LYS A 400 17.36 -21.25 -2.15
C LYS A 400 16.24 -20.20 -2.13
N ILE A 401 15.78 -19.78 -3.31
CA ILE A 401 14.68 -18.82 -3.44
C ILE A 401 13.38 -19.49 -2.99
N MET A 402 13.11 -20.71 -3.46
CA MET A 402 11.93 -21.51 -3.15
C MET A 402 11.86 -21.91 -1.68
N GLN A 403 12.96 -22.35 -1.06
CA GLN A 403 12.97 -22.64 0.38
C GLN A 403 12.47 -21.47 1.23
N ARG A 404 12.81 -20.24 0.85
CA ARG A 404 12.38 -19.03 1.56
C ARG A 404 10.90 -18.71 1.35
N ILE A 405 10.41 -18.90 0.12
CA ILE A 405 9.00 -18.72 -0.22
C ILE A 405 8.16 -19.77 0.52
N MET A 406 8.54 -21.05 0.41
CA MET A 406 7.90 -22.16 1.12
C MET A 406 7.84 -21.93 2.63
N LYS A 407 8.94 -21.51 3.25
CA LYS A 407 8.96 -21.20 4.69
C LYS A 407 7.93 -20.13 5.06
N ARG A 408 7.75 -19.12 4.20
CA ARG A 408 6.77 -18.05 4.41
C ARG A 408 5.33 -18.53 4.22
N LEU A 409 5.06 -19.30 3.16
CA LEU A 409 3.72 -19.83 2.89
C LEU A 409 3.29 -20.84 3.96
N ARG A 410 4.22 -21.68 4.46
CA ARG A 410 3.98 -22.54 5.63
C ARG A 410 3.65 -21.74 6.87
N TYR A 411 4.48 -20.73 7.19
CA TYR A 411 4.23 -19.86 8.33
C TYR A 411 2.82 -19.23 8.29
N ARG A 412 2.38 -18.74 7.13
CA ARG A 412 1.01 -18.21 6.94
C ARG A 412 -0.05 -19.27 7.17
N SER A 413 0.12 -20.44 6.56
CA SER A 413 -0.82 -21.54 6.68
C SER A 413 -1.01 -22.00 8.13
N GLU A 414 0.05 -21.93 8.94
CA GLU A 414 0.08 -22.37 10.33
C GLU A 414 -0.38 -21.28 11.31
N HIS A 415 -0.03 -20.01 11.05
CA HIS A 415 -0.18 -18.93 12.05
C HIS A 415 -1.27 -17.92 11.71
N PHE A 416 -1.69 -17.82 10.44
CA PHE A 416 -2.78 -16.92 10.06
C PHE A 416 -4.12 -17.66 10.09
N SER A 417 -5.18 -16.94 10.46
CA SER A 417 -6.54 -17.47 10.41
C SER A 417 -6.89 -17.92 8.97
N PRO A 418 -7.66 -19.01 8.78
CA PRO A 418 -8.13 -19.44 7.46
C PRO A 418 -8.78 -18.31 6.65
N GLU A 419 -9.55 -17.43 7.31
CA GLU A 419 -10.22 -16.28 6.70
C GLU A 419 -9.25 -15.24 6.14
N PHE A 420 -8.08 -15.09 6.76
CA PHE A 420 -7.05 -14.18 6.26
C PHE A 420 -6.26 -14.83 5.13
N ASN A 421 -5.97 -16.12 5.21
CA ASN A 421 -5.31 -16.87 4.14
C ASN A 421 -6.12 -16.84 2.83
N VAL A 422 -7.43 -17.15 2.87
CA VAL A 422 -8.30 -17.06 1.68
C VAL A 422 -8.45 -15.61 1.18
N ALA A 423 -8.36 -14.61 2.07
CA ALA A 423 -8.38 -13.21 1.66
C ALA A 423 -7.09 -12.78 0.95
N ILE A 424 -5.93 -13.35 1.32
CA ILE A 424 -4.67 -13.17 0.60
C ILE A 424 -4.79 -13.80 -0.78
N THR A 425 -5.27 -15.04 -0.87
CA THR A 425 -5.52 -15.73 -2.13
C THR A 425 -6.45 -14.93 -3.04
N ALA A 426 -7.62 -14.51 -2.56
CA ALA A 426 -8.54 -13.68 -3.35
C ALA A 426 -7.93 -12.36 -3.84
N SER A 427 -6.93 -11.82 -3.13
CA SER A 427 -6.19 -10.63 -3.57
C SER A 427 -5.12 -10.95 -4.60
N ALA A 428 -4.43 -12.09 -4.47
CA ALA A 428 -3.43 -12.58 -5.42
C ALA A 428 -4.09 -12.91 -6.77
N GLU A 429 -5.20 -13.67 -6.73
CA GLU A 429 -6.07 -13.97 -7.88
C GLU A 429 -6.54 -12.70 -8.60
N HIS A 430 -6.85 -11.64 -7.85
CA HIS A 430 -7.22 -10.37 -8.46
C HIS A 430 -6.03 -9.71 -9.17
N PHE A 431 -4.81 -9.85 -8.64
CA PHE A 431 -3.60 -9.33 -9.28
C PHE A 431 -3.19 -10.14 -10.52
N THR A 432 -3.23 -11.46 -10.48
CA THR A 432 -2.90 -12.35 -11.62
C THR A 432 -3.89 -12.14 -12.77
N ALA A 433 -5.19 -12.11 -12.46
CA ALA A 433 -6.23 -11.73 -13.40
C ALA A 433 -5.97 -10.34 -14.04
N MET A 434 -5.53 -9.38 -13.24
CA MET A 434 -5.18 -8.06 -13.78
C MET A 434 -3.94 -8.08 -14.67
N MET A 435 -2.92 -8.88 -14.33
CA MET A 435 -1.71 -9.03 -15.13
C MET A 435 -2.00 -9.63 -16.50
N ALA A 436 -2.90 -10.61 -16.59
CA ALA A 436 -3.36 -11.19 -17.85
C ALA A 436 -3.78 -10.12 -18.86
N GLU A 437 -4.58 -9.14 -18.43
CA GLU A 437 -4.99 -8.05 -19.30
C GLU A 437 -3.85 -7.11 -19.67
N CYS A 438 -2.91 -6.85 -18.75
CA CYS A 438 -1.72 -6.08 -19.08
C CYS A 438 -0.88 -6.73 -20.17
N PHE A 439 -0.76 -8.04 -20.14
CA PHE A 439 -0.04 -8.85 -21.09
C PHE A 439 -0.69 -8.84 -22.48
N PHE A 440 -2.02 -9.01 -22.54
CA PHE A 440 -2.70 -9.29 -23.80
C PHE A 440 -3.65 -8.20 -24.29
N ALA A 441 -3.80 -7.07 -23.58
CA ALA A 441 -4.62 -5.96 -24.08
C ALA A 441 -3.98 -5.22 -25.27
N LYS A 442 -2.64 -5.18 -25.35
CA LYS A 442 -1.91 -4.37 -26.33
C LYS A 442 -0.83 -5.18 -27.06
N LYS A 443 -0.83 -5.13 -28.40
CA LYS A 443 0.06 -5.96 -29.24
C LYS A 443 1.54 -5.82 -28.88
N TRP A 444 1.98 -4.59 -28.62
CA TRP A 444 3.38 -4.29 -28.34
C TRP A 444 3.94 -4.97 -27.08
N VAL A 445 3.08 -5.40 -26.14
CA VAL A 445 3.53 -5.96 -24.86
C VAL A 445 4.16 -7.33 -25.07
N MET A 446 3.55 -8.18 -25.90
CA MET A 446 3.99 -9.55 -26.14
C MET A 446 4.82 -9.74 -27.42
N ALA A 447 5.04 -8.66 -28.18
CA ALA A 447 5.71 -8.72 -29.48
C ALA A 447 7.10 -9.39 -29.45
N ASP A 448 7.89 -9.07 -28.42
CA ASP A 448 9.27 -9.54 -28.28
C ASP A 448 9.40 -10.81 -27.41
N VAL A 449 8.30 -11.38 -26.92
CA VAL A 449 8.32 -12.56 -26.04
C VAL A 449 8.47 -13.83 -26.88
N ASP A 450 9.37 -14.75 -26.52
CA ASP A 450 9.51 -16.05 -27.18
C ASP A 450 8.14 -16.75 -27.32
N PRO A 451 7.79 -17.28 -28.51
CA PRO A 451 6.46 -17.85 -28.76
C PRO A 451 6.03 -18.95 -27.78
N ARG A 452 6.98 -19.71 -27.21
CA ARG A 452 6.69 -20.75 -26.22
C ARG A 452 6.26 -20.16 -24.88
N MET A 453 7.03 -19.19 -24.40
CA MET A 453 6.69 -18.46 -23.18
C MET A 453 5.40 -17.66 -23.36
N ARG A 454 5.19 -17.07 -24.55
CA ARG A 454 3.96 -16.37 -24.90
C ARG A 454 2.75 -17.29 -24.83
N ALA A 455 2.87 -18.52 -25.33
CA ALA A 455 1.80 -19.52 -25.29
C ALA A 455 1.45 -19.95 -23.87
N MET A 456 2.46 -20.25 -23.05
CA MET A 456 2.26 -20.60 -21.63
C MET A 456 1.61 -19.46 -20.84
N LEU A 457 2.09 -18.23 -21.01
CA LEU A 457 1.52 -17.05 -20.37
C LEU A 457 0.11 -16.73 -20.86
N ALA A 458 -0.19 -16.96 -22.15
CA ALA A 458 -1.53 -16.75 -22.72
C ALA A 458 -2.53 -17.74 -22.14
N TRP A 459 -2.19 -19.04 -22.10
CA TRP A 459 -3.03 -20.06 -21.48
C TRP A 459 -3.31 -19.73 -20.02
N HIS A 460 -2.28 -19.48 -19.22
CA HIS A 460 -2.42 -19.13 -17.80
C HIS A 460 -3.32 -17.88 -17.65
N ALA A 461 -3.04 -16.82 -18.41
CA ALA A 461 -3.84 -15.59 -18.39
C ALA A 461 -5.33 -15.80 -18.70
N ILE A 462 -5.67 -16.75 -19.57
CA ILE A 462 -7.05 -17.09 -19.92
C ILE A 462 -7.74 -17.84 -18.78
N GLU A 463 -7.07 -18.80 -18.15
CA GLU A 463 -7.61 -19.54 -17.00
C GLU A 463 -7.77 -18.62 -15.77
N GLU A 464 -6.82 -17.72 -15.53
CA GLU A 464 -6.93 -16.65 -14.53
C GLU A 464 -8.18 -15.79 -14.72
N MET A 465 -8.62 -15.55 -15.97
CA MET A 465 -9.88 -14.85 -16.24
C MET A 465 -11.11 -15.67 -15.91
N GLU A 466 -11.08 -16.98 -16.12
CA GLU A 466 -12.20 -17.90 -15.88
C GLU A 466 -12.49 -18.00 -14.39
N HIS A 467 -11.44 -18.16 -13.57
CA HIS A 467 -11.60 -18.42 -12.14
C HIS A 467 -11.42 -17.21 -11.20
N ARG A 468 -11.24 -15.99 -11.74
CA ARG A 468 -11.00 -14.73 -10.99
C ARG A 468 -11.96 -14.39 -9.84
N ALA A 469 -13.12 -15.06 -9.76
CA ALA A 469 -14.12 -14.83 -8.72
C ALA A 469 -14.16 -15.91 -7.64
N VAL A 470 -13.57 -17.09 -7.84
CA VAL A 470 -13.77 -18.27 -6.99
C VAL A 470 -13.28 -18.02 -5.57
N ALA A 471 -12.00 -17.67 -5.42
CA ALA A 471 -11.44 -17.34 -4.10
C ALA A 471 -12.16 -16.16 -3.43
N PHE A 472 -12.59 -15.17 -4.23
CA PHE A 472 -13.34 -14.02 -3.73
C PHE A 472 -14.73 -14.41 -3.19
N ASP A 473 -15.41 -15.31 -3.89
CA ASP A 473 -16.73 -15.82 -3.49
C ASP A 473 -16.64 -16.70 -2.27
N VAL A 474 -15.64 -17.58 -2.16
CA VAL A 474 -15.39 -18.34 -0.94
C VAL A 474 -15.08 -17.39 0.23
N MET A 475 -14.21 -16.39 0.02
CA MET A 475 -13.89 -15.35 1.01
C MET A 475 -15.15 -14.61 1.50
N LYS A 476 -16.04 -14.20 0.59
CA LYS A 476 -17.21 -13.37 0.91
C LYS A 476 -18.44 -14.15 1.36
N LYS A 477 -18.82 -15.18 0.60
CA LYS A 477 -20.05 -15.95 0.79
C LYS A 477 -19.90 -16.99 1.89
N VAL A 478 -18.72 -17.61 2.03
CA VAL A 478 -18.49 -18.74 2.95
C VAL A 478 -17.72 -18.30 4.20
N ALA A 479 -16.52 -17.75 4.03
CA ALA A 479 -15.65 -17.31 5.12
C ALA A 479 -16.12 -16.01 5.80
N LYS A 480 -17.14 -15.34 5.23
CA LYS A 480 -17.74 -14.08 5.71
C LYS A 480 -16.71 -12.99 6.04
N VAL A 481 -15.63 -12.91 5.25
CA VAL A 481 -14.56 -11.94 5.45
C VAL A 481 -15.09 -10.51 5.30
N GLY A 482 -14.91 -9.73 6.37
CA GLY A 482 -15.26 -8.31 6.40
C GLY A 482 -14.32 -7.45 5.53
N TYR A 483 -14.80 -6.27 5.15
CA TYR A 483 -14.08 -5.33 4.28
C TYR A 483 -12.64 -5.08 4.74
N PHE A 484 -12.43 -4.83 6.02
CA PHE A 484 -11.10 -4.49 6.55
C PHE A 484 -10.09 -5.63 6.43
N LYS A 485 -10.52 -6.86 6.75
CA LYS A 485 -9.65 -8.04 6.65
C LYS A 485 -9.25 -8.28 5.19
N ARG A 486 -10.19 -8.09 4.26
CA ARG A 486 -9.93 -8.11 2.81
C ARG A 486 -8.89 -7.07 2.38
N ILE A 487 -9.03 -5.82 2.81
CA ILE A 487 -8.06 -4.76 2.44
C ILE A 487 -6.69 -5.00 3.10
N ALA A 488 -6.67 -5.45 4.36
CA ALA A 488 -5.43 -5.82 5.04
C ALA A 488 -4.68 -6.94 4.31
N ALA A 489 -5.40 -7.95 3.81
CA ALA A 489 -4.83 -9.03 3.01
C ALA A 489 -4.26 -8.52 1.68
N LEU A 490 -4.98 -7.63 0.98
CA LEU A 490 -4.47 -6.98 -0.25
C LEU A 490 -3.17 -6.22 0.01
N LEU A 491 -3.13 -5.37 1.05
CA LEU A 491 -1.94 -4.59 1.38
C LEU A 491 -0.77 -5.49 1.77
N TYR A 492 -1.05 -6.58 2.48
CA TYR A 492 -0.04 -7.58 2.81
C TYR A 492 0.51 -8.28 1.55
N GLY A 493 -0.35 -8.72 0.63
CA GLY A 493 0.06 -9.29 -0.65
C GLY A 493 0.87 -8.32 -1.52
N GLN A 494 0.55 -7.03 -1.47
CA GLN A 494 1.33 -6.00 -2.17
C GLN A 494 2.76 -5.87 -1.64
N LEU A 495 2.96 -6.07 -0.33
CA LEU A 495 4.30 -6.09 0.27
C LEU A 495 5.10 -7.33 -0.17
N ASP A 496 4.45 -8.48 -0.36
CA ASP A 496 5.11 -9.65 -0.93
C ASP A 496 5.51 -9.44 -2.38
N MET A 497 4.63 -8.85 -3.19
CA MET A 497 4.92 -8.52 -4.59
C MET A 497 6.16 -7.65 -4.72
N TYR A 498 6.46 -6.77 -3.76
CA TYR A 498 7.69 -5.99 -3.78
C TYR A 498 8.95 -6.88 -3.76
N GLU A 499 8.92 -7.95 -2.97
CA GLU A 499 10.03 -8.89 -2.93
C GLU A 499 10.19 -9.65 -4.25
N VAL A 500 9.09 -10.12 -4.81
CA VAL A 500 9.06 -10.85 -6.08
C VAL A 500 9.51 -9.95 -7.24
N MET A 501 9.14 -8.67 -7.23
CA MET A 501 9.42 -7.73 -8.34
C MET A 501 10.79 -7.07 -8.26
N PHE A 502 11.38 -6.94 -7.06
CA PHE A 502 12.61 -6.15 -6.89
C PHE A 502 13.76 -6.90 -6.24
N ARG A 503 13.50 -7.95 -5.45
CA ARG A 503 14.56 -8.68 -4.73
C ARG A 503 15.00 -9.91 -5.51
N ILE A 504 14.06 -10.76 -5.91
CA ILE A 504 14.34 -12.03 -6.61
C ILE A 504 14.98 -11.80 -8.00
N PRO A 505 14.54 -10.84 -8.83
CA PRO A 505 15.18 -10.59 -10.13
C PRO A 505 16.65 -10.19 -9.98
N HIS A 506 17.00 -9.44 -8.92
CA HIS A 506 18.38 -9.09 -8.61
C HIS A 506 19.22 -10.29 -8.16
N GLU A 507 18.62 -11.29 -7.51
CA GLU A 507 19.29 -12.55 -7.19
C GLU A 507 19.53 -13.39 -8.44
N MET A 508 18.54 -13.48 -9.33
CA MET A 508 18.65 -14.19 -10.60
C MET A 508 19.69 -13.53 -11.51
N LEU A 509 19.63 -12.21 -11.71
CA LEU A 509 20.63 -11.47 -12.47
C LEU A 509 22.02 -11.53 -11.83
N LYS A 510 22.13 -11.71 -10.51
CA LYS A 510 23.43 -11.95 -9.87
C LYS A 510 23.98 -13.32 -10.27
N ALA A 511 23.12 -14.34 -10.34
CA ALA A 511 23.51 -15.67 -10.79
C ALA A 511 23.90 -15.68 -12.28
N ASP A 512 23.27 -14.83 -13.10
CA ASP A 512 23.68 -14.58 -14.49
C ASP A 512 25.02 -13.82 -14.63
N GLY A 513 25.73 -13.54 -13.54
CA GLY A 513 27.06 -12.91 -13.56
C GLY A 513 27.05 -11.38 -13.61
N PHE A 514 25.88 -10.72 -13.64
CA PHE A 514 25.84 -9.25 -13.66
C PHE A 514 26.31 -8.67 -12.33
N THR A 515 27.18 -7.66 -12.41
CA THR A 515 27.61 -6.87 -11.25
C THR A 515 26.44 -6.09 -10.65
N ARG A 516 26.60 -5.62 -9.41
CA ARG A 516 25.56 -4.82 -8.75
C ARG A 516 25.20 -3.57 -9.56
N LEU A 517 26.18 -2.85 -10.12
CA LEU A 517 25.93 -1.63 -10.90
C LEU A 517 25.16 -1.93 -12.19
N GLN A 518 25.52 -2.99 -12.91
CA GLN A 518 24.78 -3.42 -14.11
C GLN A 518 23.32 -3.75 -13.80
N ARG A 519 23.05 -4.49 -12.71
CA ARG A 519 21.66 -4.81 -12.32
C ARG A 519 20.83 -3.58 -12.00
N TRP A 520 21.39 -2.62 -11.27
CA TRP A 520 20.72 -1.35 -10.99
C TRP A 520 20.51 -0.54 -12.28
N GLY A 521 21.50 -0.47 -13.17
CA GLY A 521 21.37 0.19 -14.47
C GLY A 521 20.27 -0.42 -15.34
N MET A 522 20.20 -1.75 -15.42
CA MET A 522 19.14 -2.46 -16.15
C MET A 522 17.75 -2.23 -15.54
N GLN A 523 17.62 -2.25 -14.21
CA GLN A 523 16.35 -1.93 -13.57
C GLN A 523 15.90 -0.51 -13.88
N ILE A 524 16.78 0.48 -13.72
CA ILE A 524 16.45 1.90 -13.92
C ILE A 524 16.05 2.16 -15.38
N SER A 525 16.82 1.62 -16.34
CA SER A 525 16.51 1.77 -17.77
C SER A 525 15.19 1.11 -18.19
N ASN A 526 14.70 0.12 -17.45
CA ASN A 526 13.40 -0.52 -17.71
C ASN A 526 12.22 0.10 -16.93
N ILE A 527 12.43 1.10 -16.07
CA ILE A 527 11.33 1.79 -15.35
C ILE A 527 10.29 2.38 -16.32
N PRO A 528 10.65 3.09 -17.41
CA PRO A 528 9.66 3.64 -18.33
C PRO A 528 8.81 2.55 -18.99
N TRP A 529 9.42 1.42 -19.35
CA TRP A 529 8.72 0.26 -19.90
C TRP A 529 7.76 -0.36 -18.88
N LEU A 530 8.18 -0.53 -17.62
CA LEU A 530 7.31 -1.01 -16.53
C LEU A 530 6.11 -0.09 -16.29
N ILE A 531 6.34 1.23 -16.24
CA ILE A 531 5.27 2.21 -16.06
C ILE A 531 4.29 2.16 -17.23
N LYS A 532 4.79 2.04 -18.47
CA LYS A 532 3.94 1.93 -19.67
C LYS A 532 3.10 0.65 -19.65
N MET A 533 3.71 -0.47 -19.25
CA MET A 533 3.07 -1.78 -19.19
C MET A 533 1.99 -1.85 -18.10
N PHE A 534 2.31 -1.47 -16.87
CA PHE A 534 1.43 -1.62 -15.71
C PHE A 534 0.61 -0.37 -15.37
N GLY A 535 0.87 0.77 -15.99
CA GLY A 535 0.14 2.02 -15.78
C GLY A 535 -1.40 1.89 -15.85
N PRO A 536 -1.96 1.13 -16.81
CA PRO A 536 -3.40 0.88 -16.88
C PRO A 536 -3.98 0.12 -15.66
N LEU A 537 -3.18 -0.70 -14.95
CA LEU A 537 -3.63 -1.48 -13.79
C LEU A 537 -4.11 -0.60 -12.63
N ASN A 538 -3.59 0.63 -12.54
CA ASN A 538 -3.87 1.54 -11.44
C ASN A 538 -5.38 1.67 -11.16
N ARG A 539 -6.22 1.75 -12.21
CA ARG A 539 -7.69 1.85 -12.03
C ARG A 539 -8.33 0.54 -11.55
N LYS A 540 -7.77 -0.61 -11.91
CA LYS A 540 -8.31 -1.93 -11.59
C LYS A 540 -7.86 -2.41 -10.21
N VAL A 541 -6.64 -2.12 -9.77
CA VAL A 541 -6.18 -2.39 -8.38
C VAL A 541 -7.07 -1.59 -7.43
N LEU A 542 -7.29 -0.31 -7.74
CA LEU A 542 -8.20 0.55 -7.00
C LEU A 542 -9.63 0.02 -6.88
N SER A 543 -10.08 -0.75 -7.87
CA SER A 543 -11.45 -1.28 -7.85
C SER A 543 -11.65 -2.25 -6.68
N TYR A 544 -10.62 -3.00 -6.28
CA TYR A 544 -10.63 -3.92 -5.14
C TYR A 544 -10.88 -3.21 -3.80
N PHE A 545 -10.50 -1.93 -3.70
CA PHE A 545 -10.79 -1.08 -2.55
C PHE A 545 -12.25 -0.62 -2.47
N LYS A 546 -13.13 -0.93 -3.42
CA LYS A 546 -14.56 -0.57 -3.30
C LYS A 546 -15.27 -1.53 -2.34
N PRO A 547 -16.11 -1.09 -1.38
CA PRO A 547 -16.85 -2.01 -0.53
C PRO A 547 -17.72 -3.01 -1.30
N GLY A 548 -18.38 -2.56 -2.37
CA GLY A 548 -19.17 -3.40 -3.28
C GLY A 548 -18.38 -4.00 -4.44
N PHE A 549 -17.05 -4.09 -4.34
CA PHE A 549 -16.22 -4.76 -5.33
C PHE A 549 -16.63 -6.23 -5.50
N HIS A 550 -16.58 -6.70 -6.73
CA HIS A 550 -16.67 -8.10 -7.10
C HIS A 550 -15.89 -8.28 -8.42
N PRO A 551 -15.03 -9.31 -8.57
CA PRO A 551 -14.21 -9.51 -9.78
C PRO A 551 -15.03 -9.57 -11.08
N LEU A 552 -16.20 -10.22 -11.04
CA LEU A 552 -17.11 -10.35 -12.19
C LEU A 552 -17.82 -9.06 -12.62
N LYS A 553 -17.62 -7.92 -11.94
CA LYS A 553 -18.15 -6.62 -12.40
C LYS A 553 -17.30 -5.98 -13.49
N SER A 554 -16.09 -6.49 -13.71
CA SER A 554 -15.24 -6.10 -14.83
C SER A 554 -15.40 -7.12 -15.96
N PRO A 555 -15.49 -6.66 -17.23
CA PRO A 555 -15.48 -7.58 -18.36
C PRO A 555 -14.15 -8.34 -18.41
N PRO A 556 -14.13 -9.57 -18.95
CA PRO A 556 -12.89 -10.26 -19.29
C PRO A 556 -12.13 -9.49 -20.37
N MET A 557 -10.91 -9.92 -20.67
CA MET A 557 -10.12 -9.38 -21.78
C MET A 557 -10.92 -9.42 -23.09
N HIS A 558 -10.88 -8.35 -23.89
CA HIS A 558 -11.71 -8.22 -25.09
C HIS A 558 -11.40 -9.29 -26.16
N ASN A 559 -10.18 -9.80 -26.16
CA ASN A 559 -9.66 -10.83 -27.07
C ASN A 559 -9.74 -12.26 -26.51
N TYR A 560 -10.25 -12.46 -25.28
CA TYR A 560 -10.49 -13.80 -24.70
C TYR A 560 -11.21 -14.77 -25.66
N PRO A 561 -12.31 -14.37 -26.37
CA PRO A 561 -13.00 -15.28 -27.27
C PRO A 561 -12.16 -15.77 -28.46
N LYS A 562 -11.13 -15.01 -28.86
CA LYS A 562 -10.27 -15.37 -30.00
C LYS A 562 -9.31 -16.50 -29.64
N TRP A 563 -8.79 -16.49 -28.41
CA TRP A 563 -7.99 -17.60 -27.90
C TRP A 563 -8.82 -18.88 -27.83
N LEU A 564 -10.03 -18.82 -27.26
CA LEU A 564 -10.91 -19.99 -27.15
C LEU A 564 -11.24 -20.60 -28.51
N ALA A 565 -11.66 -19.78 -29.48
CA ALA A 565 -12.03 -20.28 -30.81
C ALA A 565 -10.85 -20.92 -31.55
N ALA A 566 -9.65 -20.36 -31.40
CA ALA A 566 -8.45 -20.92 -32.00
C ALA A 566 -8.02 -22.23 -31.33
N TYR A 567 -8.07 -22.30 -30.00
CA TYR A 567 -7.74 -23.51 -29.25
C TYR A 567 -8.75 -24.64 -29.50
N GLN A 568 -10.06 -24.34 -29.51
CA GLN A 568 -11.11 -25.33 -29.79
C GLN A 568 -10.98 -25.93 -31.20
N ARG A 569 -10.49 -25.16 -32.17
CA ARG A 569 -10.28 -25.62 -33.55
C ARG A 569 -9.02 -26.47 -33.70
N SER A 570 -7.93 -26.09 -33.05
CA SER A 570 -6.59 -26.65 -33.32
C SER A 570 -6.08 -27.61 -32.25
N GLY A 571 -6.56 -27.49 -31.01
CA GLY A 571 -5.93 -28.10 -29.83
C GLY A 571 -4.54 -27.54 -29.51
N ASN A 572 -4.06 -26.52 -30.24
CA ASN A 572 -2.69 -26.05 -30.16
C ASN A 572 -2.59 -24.73 -29.35
N PRO A 573 -1.88 -24.72 -28.20
CA PRO A 573 -1.76 -23.52 -27.37
C PRO A 573 -0.97 -22.39 -28.06
N HIS A 574 -0.06 -22.69 -28.98
CA HIS A 574 0.71 -21.67 -29.71
C HIS A 574 -0.16 -20.92 -30.71
N GLU A 575 -0.96 -21.64 -31.51
CA GLU A 575 -1.92 -21.02 -32.43
C GLU A 575 -2.95 -20.17 -31.69
N ALA A 576 -3.41 -20.65 -30.54
CA ALA A 576 -4.34 -19.90 -29.70
C ALA A 576 -3.72 -18.61 -29.15
N ALA A 577 -2.46 -18.65 -28.72
CA ALA A 577 -1.75 -17.48 -28.25
C ALA A 577 -1.51 -16.44 -29.35
N GLU A 578 -1.16 -16.87 -30.57
CA GLU A 578 -1.02 -15.96 -31.71
C GLU A 578 -2.36 -15.33 -32.10
N ALA A 579 -3.46 -16.09 -32.07
CA ALA A 579 -4.80 -15.55 -32.29
C ALA A 579 -5.19 -14.50 -31.22
N LEU A 580 -4.82 -14.73 -29.97
CA LEU A 580 -5.05 -13.79 -28.86
C LEU A 580 -4.29 -12.47 -29.09
N VAL A 581 -3.01 -12.55 -29.44
CA VAL A 581 -2.12 -11.39 -29.66
C VAL A 581 -2.52 -10.64 -30.94
N ALA A 582 -2.87 -11.35 -32.01
CA ALA A 582 -3.36 -10.75 -33.25
C ALA A 582 -4.62 -9.89 -33.03
N ALA A 583 -5.44 -10.25 -32.04
CA ALA A 583 -6.66 -9.54 -31.64
C ALA A 583 -6.45 -8.46 -30.56
N SER A 584 -5.24 -8.24 -30.07
CA SER A 584 -4.93 -7.15 -29.13
C SER A 584 -5.03 -5.77 -29.79
N LEU A 585 -5.25 -4.72 -28.98
CA LEU A 585 -5.39 -3.32 -29.43
C LEU A 585 -4.06 -2.58 -29.59
#